data_AF-A0A4Y9SK63-F1
#
_entry.id   AF-A0A4Y9SK63-F1
#
_cell.length_a   1.000
_cell.length_b   1.000
_cell.length_c   1.000
_cell.angle_alpha   90.00
_cell.angle_beta   90.00
_cell.angle_gamma   90.00
#
_symmetry.space_group_name_H-M   'P 1'
#
loop_
_entity.id
_entity.type
_entity.pdbx_description
1 polymer ?
#
loop_
_entity_poly.entity_id
_entity_poly.type
_entity_poly.pdbx_seq_one_letter_code
_entity_poly.pdbx_strand_id
1 'polypeptide(L)'
;MIRPRKQGGAALLELALTLPVLLTMLAYLVFYGRLLYTYEIMQKASRDATRYLSTASATNMHSPALVGQEIAVTQAILQSELGTMGAAASGAFVTILCNATLCNGGVLPTTVTVVVELGVQNDLPGYVNDFPAPWLIASQTMRYAGN
;
A
#
# COMPACT_ATOMS: atom_id res chain seq x y z
N MET A 1 2.74 10.09 65.26
CA MET A 1 1.58 10.18 64.34
C MET A 1 2.08 10.60 62.97
N ILE A 2 2.15 9.67 62.01
CA ILE A 2 2.60 9.92 60.64
C ILE A 2 1.37 10.35 59.84
N ARG A 3 1.28 11.64 59.48
CA ARG A 3 0.21 12.16 58.62
C ARG A 3 0.35 11.51 57.23
N PRO A 4 -0.70 10.90 56.65
CA PRO A 4 -0.66 10.48 55.27
C PRO A 4 -0.51 11.74 54.42
N ARG A 5 0.71 11.96 53.91
CA ARG A 5 1.01 13.03 52.95
C ARG A 5 0.06 12.82 51.77
N LYS A 6 -0.54 13.90 51.26
CA LYS A 6 -1.41 13.88 50.08
C LYS A 6 -0.62 13.41 48.84
N GLN A 7 -0.40 12.10 48.72
CA GLN A 7 0.36 11.47 47.64
C GLN A 7 -0.42 11.46 46.31
N GLY A 8 -1.75 11.57 46.37
CA GLY A 8 -2.60 11.56 45.17
C GLY A 8 -2.35 12.72 44.21
N GLY A 9 -1.98 13.90 44.70
CA GLY A 9 -1.69 15.06 43.84
C GLY A 9 -0.36 14.95 43.09
N ALA A 10 0.65 14.36 43.72
CA ALA A 10 1.95 14.11 43.09
C ALA A 10 1.85 13.01 42.02
N ALA A 11 1.11 11.93 42.31
CA ALA A 11 0.87 10.85 41.35
C ALA A 11 0.13 11.32 40.09
N LEU A 12 -0.85 12.22 40.23
CA LEU A 12 -1.55 12.81 39.09
C LEU A 12 -0.62 13.69 38.22
N LEU A 13 0.33 14.39 38.85
CA LEU A 13 1.31 15.21 38.13
C LEU A 13 2.28 14.34 37.33
N GLU A 14 2.81 13.27 37.94
CA GLU A 14 3.71 12.32 37.28
C GLU A 14 3.03 11.63 36.09
N LEU A 15 1.74 11.27 36.23
CA LEU A 15 0.96 10.74 35.12
C LEU A 15 0.78 11.80 34.01
N ALA A 16 0.45 13.04 34.35
CA ALA A 16 0.26 14.11 33.38
C ALA A 16 1.52 14.41 32.56
N LEU A 17 2.72 14.20 33.13
CA LEU A 17 4.01 14.37 32.46
C LEU A 17 4.40 13.16 31.58
N THR A 18 4.06 11.94 31.98
CA THR A 18 4.43 10.71 31.26
C THR A 18 3.45 10.34 30.14
N LEU A 19 2.17 10.66 30.31
CA LEU A 19 1.10 10.40 29.35
C LEU A 19 1.38 10.98 27.94
N PRO A 20 1.82 12.24 27.75
CA PRO A 20 2.13 12.74 26.40
C PRO A 20 3.26 11.95 25.72
N VAL A 21 4.28 11.52 26.46
CA VAL A 21 5.37 10.71 25.90
C VAL A 21 4.86 9.34 25.45
N LEU A 22 4.02 8.70 26.26
CA LEU A 22 3.41 7.41 25.92
C LEU A 22 2.50 7.52 24.70
N LEU A 23 1.67 8.57 24.62
CA LEU A 23 0.79 8.81 23.48
C LEU A 23 1.58 9.04 22.19
N THR A 24 2.67 9.81 22.25
CA THR A 24 3.55 10.00 21.09
C THR A 24 4.16 8.69 20.62
N MET A 25 4.72 7.87 21.52
CA MET A 25 5.24 6.55 21.13
C MET A 25 4.16 5.65 20.53
N LEU A 26 2.95 5.64 21.11
CA LEU A 26 1.84 4.87 20.58
C LEU A 26 1.41 5.35 19.19
N ALA A 27 1.36 6.66 18.97
CA ALA A 27 1.05 7.26 17.68
C ALA A 27 2.06 6.84 16.60
N TYR A 28 3.35 6.85 16.91
CA TYR A 28 4.38 6.32 16.01
C TYR A 28 4.15 4.83 15.70
N LEU A 29 3.89 4.01 16.73
CA LEU A 29 3.70 2.57 16.54
C LEU A 29 2.49 2.27 15.64
N VAL A 30 1.39 2.97 15.83
CA VAL A 30 0.19 2.86 14.99
C VAL A 30 0.48 3.32 13.56
N PHE A 31 1.19 4.43 13.38
CA PHE A 31 1.58 4.93 12.06
C PHE A 31 2.44 3.93 11.30
N TYR A 32 3.49 3.38 11.93
CA TYR A 32 4.33 2.35 11.32
C TYR A 32 3.57 1.04 11.06
N GLY A 33 2.67 0.63 11.96
CA GLY A 33 1.81 -0.52 11.74
C GLY A 33 0.95 -0.36 10.49
N ARG A 34 0.40 0.84 10.26
CA ARG A 34 -0.36 1.16 9.04
C ARG A 34 0.52 1.16 7.80
N LEU A 35 1.74 1.70 7.86
CA LEU A 35 2.69 1.67 6.74
C LEU A 35 3.02 0.24 6.33
N LEU A 36 3.36 -0.63 7.28
CA LEU A 36 3.67 -2.03 7.03
C LEU A 36 2.48 -2.78 6.46
N TYR A 37 1.29 -2.62 7.07
CA TYR A 37 0.06 -3.23 6.58
C TYR A 37 -0.26 -2.82 5.13
N THR A 38 -0.11 -1.54 4.83
CA THR A 38 -0.30 -1.00 3.49
C THR A 38 0.67 -1.61 2.48
N TYR A 39 1.95 -1.69 2.86
CA TYR A 39 2.98 -2.27 2.02
C TYR A 39 2.72 -3.74 1.69
N GLU A 40 2.32 -4.54 2.68
CA GLU A 40 1.95 -5.95 2.51
C GLU A 40 0.78 -6.12 1.52
N ILE A 41 -0.27 -5.31 1.64
CA ILE A 41 -1.39 -5.34 0.69
C ILE A 41 -0.93 -4.97 -0.72
N MET A 42 -0.10 -3.94 -0.87
CA MET A 42 0.41 -3.54 -2.19
C MET A 42 1.27 -4.64 -2.82
N GLN A 43 2.12 -5.31 -2.03
CA GLN A 43 2.90 -6.45 -2.51
C GLN A 43 2.02 -7.62 -2.92
N LYS A 44 0.99 -7.95 -2.13
CA LYS A 44 0.04 -9.00 -2.45
C LYS A 44 -0.73 -8.68 -3.73
N ALA A 45 -1.32 -7.49 -3.81
CA ALA A 45 -2.10 -7.03 -4.95
C ALA A 45 -1.26 -7.05 -6.24
N SER A 46 -0.05 -6.49 -6.22
CA SER A 46 0.85 -6.49 -7.38
C SER A 46 1.25 -7.90 -7.80
N ARG A 47 1.48 -8.82 -6.85
CA ARG A 47 1.82 -10.21 -7.14
C ARG A 47 0.66 -10.96 -7.79
N ASP A 48 -0.54 -10.84 -7.25
CA ASP A 48 -1.74 -11.51 -7.77
C ASP A 48 -2.11 -10.97 -9.16
N ALA A 49 -2.04 -9.65 -9.35
CA ALA A 49 -2.24 -8.99 -10.64
C ALA A 49 -1.20 -9.42 -11.68
N THR A 50 0.10 -9.44 -11.31
CA THR A 50 1.17 -9.87 -12.22
C THR A 50 1.02 -11.34 -12.59
N ARG A 51 0.62 -12.19 -11.64
CA ARG A 51 0.35 -13.61 -11.87
C ARG A 51 -0.76 -13.80 -12.90
N TYR A 52 -1.91 -13.13 -12.74
CA TYR A 52 -2.98 -13.15 -13.72
C TYR A 52 -2.47 -12.75 -15.10
N LEU A 53 -1.80 -11.60 -15.18
CA LEU A 53 -1.32 -11.01 -16.42
C LEU A 53 -0.27 -11.89 -17.11
N SER A 54 0.55 -12.64 -16.35
CA SER A 54 1.54 -13.58 -16.88
C SER A 54 0.91 -14.77 -17.61
N THR A 55 -0.32 -15.12 -17.24
CA THR A 55 -1.10 -16.25 -17.79
C THR A 55 -2.25 -15.81 -18.68
N ALA A 56 -2.39 -14.50 -18.92
CA ALA A 56 -3.41 -13.96 -19.79
C ALA A 56 -3.24 -14.51 -21.21
N SER A 57 -4.36 -14.68 -21.93
CA SER A 57 -4.39 -15.32 -23.23
C SER A 57 -3.41 -14.68 -24.22
N ALA A 58 -2.61 -15.52 -24.90
CA ALA A 58 -1.66 -15.07 -25.91
C ALA A 58 -2.34 -14.34 -27.08
N THR A 59 -3.54 -14.77 -27.47
CA THR A 59 -4.29 -14.13 -28.56
C THR A 59 -4.79 -12.75 -28.16
N ASN A 60 -5.23 -12.58 -26.92
CA ASN A 60 -5.70 -11.29 -26.40
C ASN A 60 -4.54 -10.32 -26.21
N MET A 61 -3.42 -10.80 -25.67
CA MET A 61 -2.20 -10.01 -25.48
C MET A 61 -1.56 -9.56 -26.79
N HIS A 62 -1.65 -10.39 -27.83
CA HIS A 62 -1.18 -10.01 -29.16
C HIS A 62 -2.12 -9.01 -29.87
N SER A 63 -3.42 -9.02 -29.57
CA SER A 63 -4.37 -8.16 -30.26
C SER A 63 -4.46 -6.77 -29.61
N PRO A 64 -4.16 -5.67 -30.33
CA PRO A 64 -4.29 -4.31 -29.79
C PRO A 64 -5.73 -3.95 -29.40
N ALA A 65 -6.73 -4.64 -29.97
CA ALA A 65 -8.13 -4.44 -29.62
C ALA A 65 -8.55 -5.13 -28.31
N LEU A 66 -7.82 -6.17 -27.88
CA LEU A 66 -8.20 -7.01 -26.73
C LEU A 66 -7.25 -6.87 -25.54
N VAL A 67 -6.02 -6.38 -25.74
CA VAL A 67 -5.05 -6.18 -24.65
C VAL A 67 -5.62 -5.27 -23.54
N GLY A 68 -6.42 -4.26 -23.92
CA GLY A 68 -7.10 -3.37 -22.99
C GLY A 68 -8.08 -4.09 -22.06
N GLN A 69 -8.68 -5.20 -22.50
CA GLN A 69 -9.58 -6.00 -21.66
C GLN A 69 -8.78 -6.75 -20.59
N GLU A 70 -7.64 -7.33 -20.95
CA GLU A 70 -6.76 -8.01 -19.99
C GLU A 70 -6.17 -7.04 -18.95
N ILE A 71 -5.83 -5.82 -19.39
CA ILE A 71 -5.40 -4.74 -18.50
C ILE A 71 -6.55 -4.34 -17.57
N ALA A 72 -7.79 -4.22 -18.07
CA ALA A 72 -8.95 -3.87 -17.26
C ALA A 72 -9.26 -4.94 -16.20
N VAL A 73 -9.14 -6.23 -16.52
CA VAL A 73 -9.28 -7.31 -15.53
C VAL A 73 -8.16 -7.24 -14.49
N THR A 74 -6.93 -6.99 -14.91
CA THR A 74 -5.79 -6.81 -14.00
C THR A 74 -6.01 -5.63 -13.05
N GLN A 75 -6.56 -4.52 -13.55
CA GLN A 75 -6.96 -3.37 -12.74
C GLN A 75 -8.08 -3.72 -11.77
N ALA A 76 -9.07 -4.51 -12.17
CA ALA A 76 -10.15 -4.96 -11.29
C ALA A 76 -9.61 -5.84 -10.13
N ILE A 77 -8.64 -6.72 -10.41
CA ILE A 77 -7.94 -7.51 -9.37
C ILE A 77 -7.26 -6.58 -8.36
N LEU A 78 -6.49 -5.60 -8.86
CA LEU A 78 -5.83 -4.61 -8.01
C LEU A 78 -6.84 -3.82 -7.17
N GLN A 79 -7.96 -3.39 -7.76
CA GLN A 79 -9.01 -2.67 -7.05
C GLN A 79 -9.70 -3.52 -5.97
N SER A 80 -9.88 -4.82 -6.20
CA SER A 80 -10.45 -5.70 -5.17
C SER A 80 -9.53 -5.89 -3.97
N GLU A 81 -8.22 -5.98 -4.21
CA GLU A 81 -7.23 -6.16 -3.15
C GLU A 81 -6.98 -4.84 -2.39
N LEU A 82 -6.79 -3.73 -3.12
CA LEU A 82 -6.61 -2.40 -2.54
C LEU A 82 -7.89 -1.90 -1.86
N GLY A 83 -9.06 -2.30 -2.33
CA GLY A 83 -10.36 -1.93 -1.74
C GLY A 83 -10.52 -2.37 -0.28
N THR A 84 -9.78 -3.39 0.16
CA THR A 84 -9.73 -3.83 1.57
C THR A 84 -9.18 -2.75 2.51
N MET A 85 -8.41 -1.80 1.98
CA MET A 85 -7.85 -0.67 2.73
C MET A 85 -8.84 0.50 2.89
N GLY A 86 -10.00 0.45 2.23
CA GLY A 86 -11.01 1.51 2.25
C GLY A 86 -10.46 2.85 1.76
N ALA A 87 -10.72 3.92 2.51
CA ALA A 87 -10.32 5.29 2.14
C ALA A 87 -8.80 5.45 1.95
N ALA A 88 -7.97 4.59 2.54
CA ALA A 88 -6.52 4.64 2.38
C ALA A 88 -6.05 4.27 0.95
N ALA A 89 -6.89 3.64 0.13
CA ALA A 89 -6.59 3.32 -1.27
C ALA A 89 -6.85 4.48 -2.26
N SER A 90 -7.47 5.58 -1.81
CA SER A 90 -7.96 6.67 -2.67
C SER A 90 -6.88 7.48 -3.41
N GLY A 91 -5.59 7.22 -3.13
CA GLY A 91 -4.44 7.83 -3.81
C GLY A 91 -3.54 6.83 -4.52
N ALA A 92 -4.00 5.60 -4.80
CA ALA A 92 -3.19 4.57 -5.42
C ALA A 92 -3.03 4.83 -6.93
N PHE A 93 -1.79 4.94 -7.39
CA PHE A 93 -1.44 4.95 -8.80
C PHE A 93 -1.00 3.54 -9.22
N VAL A 94 -1.61 3.03 -10.28
CA VAL A 94 -1.32 1.70 -10.81
C VAL A 94 -0.78 1.85 -12.22
N THR A 95 0.39 1.28 -12.47
CA THR A 95 1.01 1.22 -13.79
C THR A 95 1.25 -0.23 -14.17
N ILE A 96 0.77 -0.62 -15.35
CA ILE A 96 0.93 -1.96 -15.91
C ILE A 96 1.82 -1.86 -17.15
N LEU A 97 2.90 -2.64 -17.18
CA LEU A 97 3.90 -2.62 -18.25
C LEU A 97 4.12 -4.01 -18.84
N CYS A 98 4.39 -4.03 -20.13
CA CYS A 98 4.80 -5.16 -20.96
C CYS A 98 6.21 -4.84 -21.50
N ASN A 99 7.22 -5.65 -21.19
CA ASN A 99 8.63 -5.37 -21.58
C ASN A 99 9.12 -3.95 -21.23
N ALA A 100 8.70 -3.41 -20.07
CA ALA A 100 8.98 -2.05 -19.61
C ALA A 100 8.31 -0.89 -20.39
N THR A 101 7.33 -1.17 -21.26
CA THR A 101 6.48 -0.16 -21.90
C THR A 101 5.00 -0.45 -21.64
N LEU A 102 4.11 0.47 -22.02
CA LEU A 102 2.66 0.21 -21.91
C LEU A 102 2.26 -0.95 -22.84
N CYS A 103 1.40 -1.83 -22.33
CA CYS A 103 0.86 -2.94 -23.10
C CYS A 103 -0.03 -2.41 -24.24
N ASN A 104 0.47 -2.47 -25.47
CA ASN A 104 -0.20 -1.90 -26.66
C ASN A 104 -0.66 -2.95 -27.68
N GLY A 105 -0.40 -4.23 -27.41
CA GLY A 105 -0.61 -5.32 -28.37
C GLY A 105 0.38 -5.31 -29.53
N GLY A 106 0.24 -6.27 -30.44
CA GLY A 106 1.04 -6.45 -31.65
C GLY A 106 2.23 -7.42 -31.51
N VAL A 107 2.85 -7.50 -30.34
CA VAL A 107 3.92 -8.46 -30.05
C VAL A 107 3.67 -9.06 -28.68
N LEU A 108 3.84 -10.38 -28.54
CA LEU A 108 3.72 -11.03 -27.23
C LEU A 108 4.79 -10.47 -26.28
N PRO A 109 4.43 -10.06 -25.06
CA PRO A 109 5.41 -9.66 -24.07
C PRO A 109 6.28 -10.83 -23.65
N THR A 110 7.53 -10.56 -23.27
CA THR A 110 8.42 -11.55 -22.63
C THR A 110 8.38 -11.42 -21.11
N THR A 111 8.10 -10.22 -20.61
CA THR A 111 7.91 -9.91 -19.21
C THR A 111 6.71 -8.99 -19.03
N VAL A 112 6.02 -9.18 -17.92
CA VAL A 112 4.92 -8.32 -17.46
C VAL A 112 5.28 -7.77 -16.08
N THR A 113 5.02 -6.48 -15.88
CA THR A 113 5.36 -5.76 -14.66
C THR A 113 4.15 -4.98 -14.19
N VAL A 114 3.78 -5.14 -12.92
CA VAL A 114 2.75 -4.33 -12.26
C VAL A 114 3.42 -3.50 -11.19
N VAL A 115 3.20 -2.19 -11.24
CA VAL A 115 3.70 -1.22 -10.26
C VAL A 115 2.51 -0.56 -9.59
N VAL A 116 2.50 -0.56 -8.27
CA VAL A 116 1.52 0.13 -7.44
C VAL A 116 2.27 1.14 -6.59
N GLU A 117 1.84 2.40 -6.68
CA GLU A 117 2.39 3.52 -5.92
C GLU A 117 1.28 4.13 -5.06
N LEU A 118 1.56 4.40 -3.80
CA LEU A 118 0.57 4.96 -2.89
C LEU A 118 1.23 5.97 -1.94
N GLY A 119 0.66 7.17 -1.85
CA GLY A 119 1.00 8.13 -0.82
C GLY A 119 0.19 7.85 0.45
N VAL A 120 0.87 7.55 1.56
CA VAL A 120 0.19 7.37 2.86
C VAL A 120 0.07 8.71 3.55
N GLN A 121 -1.17 9.19 3.72
CA GLN A 121 -1.43 10.43 4.44
C GLN A 121 -1.25 10.27 5.95
N ASN A 122 -0.82 11.35 6.58
CA ASN A 122 -0.69 11.43 8.02
C ASN A 122 -1.99 11.90 8.66
N ASP A 123 -2.71 10.98 9.28
CA ASP A 123 -4.00 11.25 9.94
C ASP A 123 -3.86 11.64 11.43
N LEU A 124 -2.63 11.78 11.94
CA LEU A 124 -2.32 12.08 13.35
C LEU A 124 -1.62 13.44 13.52
N PRO A 125 -2.30 14.56 13.23
CA PRO A 125 -1.73 15.89 13.34
C PRO A 125 -1.30 16.18 14.79
N GLY A 126 -0.09 16.70 14.99
CA GLY A 126 0.42 17.07 16.31
C GLY A 126 1.31 16.03 17.00
N TYR A 127 1.20 14.73 16.64
CA TYR A 127 2.02 13.66 17.23
C TYR A 127 3.14 13.19 16.31
N VAL A 128 2.89 13.16 15.00
CA VAL A 128 3.86 12.78 13.97
C VAL A 128 3.99 13.91 12.96
N ASN A 129 4.45 15.08 13.41
CA ASN A 129 4.80 16.14 12.48
C ASN A 129 6.17 15.79 11.86
N ASP A 130 6.35 16.01 10.56
CA ASP A 130 7.64 16.01 9.83
C ASP A 130 8.02 14.81 8.95
N PHE A 131 7.16 13.80 8.76
CA PHE A 131 7.38 12.89 7.62
C PHE A 131 6.67 13.43 6.37
N PRO A 132 7.40 13.81 5.30
CA PRO A 132 6.74 13.98 4.00
C PRO A 132 6.02 12.67 3.70
N ALA A 133 4.73 12.73 3.38
CA ALA A 133 3.88 11.57 3.16
C ALA A 133 4.65 10.52 2.36
N PRO A 134 5.04 9.38 2.99
CA PRO A 134 5.95 8.46 2.34
C PRO A 134 5.22 7.83 1.16
N TRP A 135 5.87 7.88 0.00
CA TRP A 135 5.43 7.19 -1.20
C TRP A 135 5.91 5.75 -1.09
N LEU A 136 4.95 4.83 -0.97
CA LEU A 136 5.23 3.39 -1.03
C LEU A 136 5.17 2.97 -2.48
N ILE A 137 6.11 2.12 -2.88
CA ILE A 137 6.18 1.55 -4.23
C ILE A 137 6.31 0.04 -4.09
N ALA A 138 5.37 -0.69 -4.67
CA ALA A 138 5.43 -2.14 -4.81
C ALA A 138 5.43 -2.48 -6.29
N SER A 139 6.50 -3.13 -6.75
CA SER A 139 6.59 -3.62 -8.11
C SER A 139 6.81 -5.12 -8.11
N GLN A 140 6.12 -5.81 -9.02
CA GLN A 140 6.30 -7.24 -9.27
C GLN A 140 6.46 -7.45 -10.77
N THR A 141 7.42 -8.30 -11.14
CA THR A 141 7.69 -8.64 -12.53
C THR A 141 7.73 -10.15 -12.67
N MET A 142 7.07 -10.69 -13.69
CA MET A 142 7.11 -12.10 -14.04
C MET A 142 7.38 -12.29 -15.53
N ARG A 143 7.89 -13.47 -15.88
CA ARG A 143 7.95 -13.91 -17.28
C ARG A 143 6.53 -14.16 -17.78
N TYR A 144 6.25 -13.70 -18.98
CA TYR A 144 4.99 -14.01 -19.64
C TYR A 144 5.01 -15.47 -20.10
N ALA A 145 4.03 -16.25 -19.66
CA ALA A 145 3.89 -17.66 -20.03
C ALA A 145 2.86 -17.83 -21.15
N GLY A 146 1.77 -17.05 -21.10
CA GLY A 146 0.61 -17.25 -21.98
C GLY A 146 -0.12 -18.56 -21.68
N ASN A 147 -1.43 -18.56 -21.90
CA ASN A 147 -2.26 -19.76 -21.92
C ASN A 147 -3.01 -19.84 -23.26
#